data_AF-A0A1H4E707-F1
#
_entry.id   AF-A0A1H4E707-F1
#
_cell.length_a   1.000
_cell.length_b   1.000
_cell.length_c   1.000
_cell.angle_alpha   90.00
_cell.angle_beta   90.00
_cell.angle_gamma   90.00
#
_symmetry.space_group_name_H-M   'P 1'
#
loop_
_entity.id
_entity.type
_entity.pdbx_description
1 polymer ?
#
loop_
_entity_poly.entity_id
_entity_poly.type
_entity_poly.pdbx_seq_one_letter_code
_entity_poly.pdbx_strand_id
1 'polypeptide(L)'
;MITKTNDPSAGVIYSLKIVLQEMNQKNTTELAKDIEELNVLLVKSGVHLTLNSAGESANVVLSYVNNIAKRNAGRKKMIGQAKTVSDVFNYRKSHTSEEAAAYAGIGIRSYQRRVKKYKELNRWHEDNPLYF
;
A
#
# COMPACT_ATOMS: atom_id res chain seq x y z
N MET A 1 -1.13 21.84 -11.96
CA MET A 1 0.27 21.66 -12.44
C MET A 1 0.69 20.22 -12.14
N ILE A 2 1.22 19.48 -13.11
CA ILE A 2 1.73 18.11 -12.92
C ILE A 2 3.24 18.20 -12.64
N THR A 3 3.69 17.58 -11.56
CA THR A 3 5.11 17.49 -11.21
C THR A 3 5.53 16.02 -11.12
N LYS A 4 6.77 15.74 -11.51
CA LYS A 4 7.37 14.41 -11.46
C LYS A 4 8.54 14.45 -10.49
N THR A 5 8.52 13.58 -9.49
CA THR A 5 9.59 13.44 -8.50
C THR A 5 10.05 11.99 -8.44
N ASN A 6 11.37 11.77 -8.41
CA ASN A 6 11.95 10.44 -8.26
C ASN A 6 12.34 10.26 -6.78
N ASP A 7 11.65 9.37 -6.09
CA ASP A 7 11.98 8.96 -4.72
C ASP A 7 12.78 7.64 -4.78
N PRO A 8 13.99 7.57 -4.18
CA PRO A 8 14.79 6.35 -4.13
C PRO A 8 14.08 5.15 -3.48
N SER A 9 13.12 5.41 -2.60
CA SER A 9 12.39 4.40 -1.81
C SER A 9 11.02 4.04 -2.39
N ALA A 10 10.34 4.99 -3.04
CA ALA A 10 8.97 4.83 -3.55
C ALA A 10 8.86 4.86 -5.09
N GLY A 11 9.96 5.08 -5.82
CA GLY A 11 9.98 5.10 -7.28
C GLY A 11 9.57 6.46 -7.86
N VAL A 12 8.91 6.44 -9.02
CA VAL A 12 8.51 7.67 -9.72
C VAL A 12 7.13 8.10 -9.22
N ILE A 13 7.06 9.28 -8.63
CA ILE A 13 5.83 9.89 -8.13
C ILE A 13 5.40 10.98 -9.12
N TYR A 14 4.16 10.87 -9.61
CA TYR A 14 3.52 11.92 -10.39
C TYR A 14 2.52 12.62 -9.49
N SER A 15 2.68 13.91 -9.24
CA SER A 15 1.70 14.68 -8.45
C SER A 15 0.99 15.73 -9.31
N LEU A 16 -0.33 15.76 -9.25
CA LEU A 16 -1.16 16.80 -9.84
C LEU A 16 -1.72 17.65 -8.71
N LYS A 17 -1.35 18.93 -8.69
CA LYS A 17 -1.92 19.92 -7.77
C LYS A 17 -3.08 20.66 -8.45
N ILE A 18 -4.25 20.59 -7.82
CA ILE A 18 -5.47 21.33 -8.15
C ILE A 18 -5.72 22.31 -7.00
N VAL A 19 -5.91 23.58 -7.34
CA VAL A 19 -6.24 24.63 -6.38
C VAL A 19 -7.72 24.96 -6.54
N LEU A 20 -8.49 24.76 -5.48
CA LEU A 20 -9.88 25.16 -5.38
C LEU A 20 -9.95 26.49 -4.62
N GLN A 21 -10.64 27.47 -5.20
CA GLN A 21 -10.90 28.78 -4.60
C GLN A 21 -12.32 28.80 -4.00
N GLU A 22 -12.59 29.78 -3.14
CA GLU A 22 -13.91 30.03 -2.55
C GLU A 22 -14.47 28.85 -1.72
N MET A 23 -13.58 28.20 -0.96
CA MET A 23 -13.96 27.06 -0.14
C MET A 23 -14.47 27.51 1.23
N ASN A 24 -15.73 27.21 1.52
CA ASN A 24 -16.33 27.35 2.86
C ASN A 24 -16.00 26.13 3.75
N GLN A 25 -16.00 26.32 5.08
CA GLN A 25 -15.72 25.23 6.05
C GLN A 25 -16.56 23.97 5.81
N LYS A 26 -17.87 24.10 5.57
CA LYS A 26 -18.75 22.97 5.28
C LYS A 26 -18.30 22.18 4.03
N ASN A 27 -18.02 22.88 2.95
CA ASN A 27 -17.57 22.28 1.69
C ASN A 27 -16.21 21.60 1.84
N THR A 28 -15.31 22.16 2.66
CA THR A 28 -14.01 21.51 2.94
C THR A 28 -14.16 20.21 3.70
N THR A 29 -15.14 20.12 4.62
CA THR A 29 -15.36 18.90 5.40
C THR A 29 -16.01 17.79 4.60
N GLU A 30 -16.93 18.13 3.68
CA GLU A 30 -17.54 17.16 2.76
C GLU A 30 -16.48 16.65 1.77
N LEU A 31 -15.69 17.55 1.17
CA LEU A 31 -14.60 17.17 0.27
C LEU A 31 -13.54 16.29 0.96
N ALA A 32 -13.24 16.52 2.24
CA ALA A 32 -12.31 15.68 3.00
C ALA A 32 -12.83 14.24 3.15
N LYS A 33 -14.13 14.06 3.41
CA LYS A 33 -14.77 12.74 3.49
C LYS A 33 -14.75 12.03 2.15
N ASP A 34 -15.14 12.72 1.08
CA ASP A 34 -15.13 12.17 -0.28
C ASP A 34 -13.72 11.72 -0.70
N ILE A 35 -12.69 12.50 -0.35
CA ILE A 35 -11.29 12.16 -0.59
C ILE A 35 -10.84 10.95 0.21
N GLU A 36 -11.29 10.80 1.46
CA GLU A 36 -10.99 9.63 2.29
C GLU A 36 -11.62 8.35 1.71
N GLU A 37 -12.89 8.41 1.30
CA GLU A 37 -13.59 7.30 0.66
C GLU A 37 -12.92 6.90 -0.68
N LEU A 38 -12.57 7.90 -1.51
CA LEU A 38 -11.85 7.67 -2.75
C LEU A 38 -10.46 7.09 -2.51
N ASN A 39 -9.76 7.53 -1.46
CA ASN A 39 -8.46 6.97 -1.12
C ASN A 39 -8.54 5.48 -0.80
N VAL A 40 -9.56 5.02 -0.07
CA VAL A 40 -9.73 3.59 0.22
C VAL A 40 -9.83 2.75 -1.06
N LEU A 41 -10.51 3.27 -2.09
CA LEU A 41 -10.65 2.60 -3.38
C LEU A 41 -9.36 2.68 -4.23
N LEU A 42 -8.69 3.83 -4.20
CA LEU A 42 -7.55 4.16 -5.07
C LEU A 42 -6.19 3.69 -4.51
N VAL A 43 -6.10 3.38 -3.21
CA VAL A 43 -4.88 2.81 -2.61
C VAL A 43 -4.46 1.52 -3.33
N LYS A 44 -5.42 0.71 -3.80
CA LYS A 44 -5.14 -0.53 -4.56
C LYS A 44 -4.49 -0.26 -5.93
N SER A 45 -4.75 0.90 -6.53
CA SER A 45 -4.15 1.31 -7.81
C SER A 45 -2.87 2.12 -7.63
N GLY A 46 -2.42 2.37 -6.39
CA GLY A 46 -1.23 3.18 -6.09
C GLY A 46 -1.45 4.68 -6.26
N VAL A 47 -2.71 5.12 -6.28
CA VAL A 47 -3.09 6.54 -6.33
C VAL A 47 -3.48 6.98 -4.92
N HIS A 48 -2.88 8.09 -4.48
CA HIS A 48 -3.14 8.74 -3.21
C HIS A 48 -3.59 10.17 -3.43
N LEU A 49 -4.68 10.56 -2.79
CA LEU A 49 -5.21 11.90 -2.76
C LEU A 49 -4.89 12.53 -1.41
N THR A 50 -4.40 13.76 -1.41
CA THR A 50 -4.19 14.52 -0.18
C THR A 50 -4.88 15.87 -0.31
N LEU A 51 -5.59 16.27 0.74
CA LEU A 51 -6.26 17.56 0.82
C LEU A 51 -5.51 18.43 1.82
N ASN A 52 -4.98 19.55 1.34
CA ASN A 52 -4.38 20.58 2.17
C ASN A 52 -5.24 21.84 2.08
N SER A 53 -6.09 22.08 3.07
CA SER A 53 -6.84 23.34 3.20
C SER A 53 -6.01 24.40 3.91
N ALA A 54 -5.98 25.61 3.35
CA ALA A 54 -5.38 26.79 3.97
C ALA A 54 -6.31 27.99 3.70
N GLY A 55 -7.07 28.38 4.74
CA GLY A 55 -8.06 29.46 4.63
C GLY A 55 -9.17 29.15 3.63
N GLU A 56 -9.46 30.11 2.74
CA GLU A 56 -10.48 30.01 1.68
C GLU A 56 -10.03 29.20 0.46
N SER A 57 -8.83 28.63 0.51
CA SER A 57 -8.26 27.83 -0.58
C SER A 57 -8.01 26.39 -0.15
N ALA A 58 -8.38 25.44 -1.01
CA ALA A 58 -8.09 24.03 -0.80
C ALA A 58 -7.19 23.51 -1.92
N ASN A 59 -6.07 22.90 -1.54
CA ASN A 59 -5.17 22.23 -2.47
C ASN A 59 -5.44 20.74 -2.44
N VAL A 60 -5.90 20.18 -3.55
CA VAL A 60 -5.97 18.73 -3.74
C VAL A 60 -4.72 18.30 -4.50
N VAL A 61 -3.92 17.42 -3.89
CA VAL A 61 -2.74 16.83 -4.53
C VAL A 61 -3.02 15.35 -4.77
N LEU A 62 -3.12 14.99 -6.05
CA LEU A 62 -3.21 13.62 -6.51
C LEU A 62 -1.81 13.11 -6.80
N SER A 63 -1.34 12.16 -6.00
CA SER A 63 -0.04 11.52 -6.14
C SER A 63 -0.22 10.09 -6.63
N TYR A 64 0.26 9.80 -7.84
CA TYR A 64 0.41 8.44 -8.32
C TYR A 64 1.82 7.96 -8.01
N VAL A 65 1.93 7.00 -7.10
CA VAL A 65 3.18 6.32 -6.82
C VAL A 65 3.28 5.17 -7.80
N ASN A 66 4.07 5.35 -8.85
CA ASN A 66 4.40 4.24 -9.73
C ASN A 66 5.43 3.38 -9.00
N ASN A 67 4.93 2.52 -8.11
CA ASN A 67 5.69 1.51 -7.37
C ASN A 67 6.19 0.43 -8.36
N ILE A 68 7.03 0.82 -9.30
CA ILE A 68 7.82 -0.10 -10.11
C ILE A 68 9.01 -0.53 -9.23
N ALA A 69 8.73 -1.35 -8.23
CA ALA A 69 9.78 -2.17 -7.64
C ALA A 69 10.20 -3.21 -8.69
N LYS A 70 11.09 -2.82 -9.61
CA LYS A 70 11.86 -3.79 -10.39
C LYS A 70 12.74 -4.53 -9.39
N ARG A 71 12.46 -5.81 -9.13
CA ARG A 71 13.55 -6.76 -8.84
C ARG A 71 14.00 -7.35 -10.17
N ASN A 72 15.31 -7.60 -10.28
CA ASN A 72 15.88 -8.50 -11.27
C ASN A 72 14.98 -9.74 -11.43
N ALA A 73 14.68 -10.08 -12.69
CA ALA A 73 13.83 -11.19 -13.14
C ALA A 73 12.28 -10.99 -13.17
N GLY A 74 11.80 -9.85 -13.69
CA GLY A 74 10.66 -9.85 -14.62
C GLY A 74 9.27 -10.26 -14.14
N ARG A 75 8.97 -10.31 -12.83
CA ARG A 75 7.58 -10.50 -12.34
C ARG A 75 7.10 -9.31 -11.51
N LYS A 76 6.02 -8.67 -11.99
CA LYS A 76 5.25 -7.65 -11.28
C LYS A 76 4.66 -8.25 -10.00
N LYS A 77 5.02 -7.75 -8.82
CA LYS A 77 4.26 -8.05 -7.59
C LYS A 77 3.11 -7.04 -7.49
N MET A 78 1.90 -7.51 -7.21
CA MET A 78 0.93 -6.66 -6.54
C MET A 78 1.46 -6.46 -5.10
N ILE A 79 1.95 -5.26 -4.82
CA ILE A 79 2.43 -4.89 -3.48
C ILE A 79 1.19 -4.54 -2.66
N GLY A 80 0.56 -5.55 -2.07
CA GLY A 80 -0.08 -5.37 -0.76
C GLY A 80 1.03 -5.51 0.27
N GLN A 81 1.21 -4.47 1.11
CA GLN A 81 2.14 -4.35 2.25
C GLN A 81 2.94 -5.60 2.62
N ALA A 82 4.26 -5.48 2.71
CA ALA A 82 5.14 -6.55 3.16
C ALA A 82 4.65 -7.12 4.51
N LYS A 83 4.12 -8.34 4.50
CA LYS A 83 3.59 -9.02 5.69
C LYS A 83 4.72 -9.58 6.52
N THR A 84 4.62 -9.49 7.84
CA THR A 84 5.54 -10.17 8.74
C THR A 84 5.20 -11.66 8.81
N VAL A 85 6.12 -12.46 9.35
CA VAL A 85 5.89 -13.87 9.65
C VAL A 85 4.74 -14.00 10.65
N SER A 86 4.64 -13.10 11.64
CA SER A 86 3.52 -13.04 12.58
C SER A 86 2.17 -12.88 11.88
N ASP A 87 2.06 -11.94 10.93
CA ASP A 87 0.82 -11.65 10.22
C ASP A 87 0.34 -12.89 9.44
N VAL A 88 1.27 -13.52 8.70
CA VAL A 88 0.95 -14.69 7.88
C VAL A 88 0.67 -15.92 8.77
N PHE A 89 1.35 -16.04 9.90
CA PHE A 89 1.08 -17.10 10.89
C PHE A 89 -0.34 -16.97 11.46
N ASN A 90 -0.71 -15.77 11.93
CA ASN A 90 -2.01 -15.49 12.48
C ASN A 90 -3.12 -15.68 11.44
N TYR A 91 -2.90 -15.20 10.21
CA TYR A 91 -3.84 -15.41 9.11
C TYR A 91 -4.04 -16.90 8.81
N ARG A 92 -2.96 -17.69 8.81
CA ARG A 92 -3.01 -19.13 8.54
C ARG A 92 -3.79 -19.93 9.61
N LYS A 93 -3.96 -19.42 10.83
CA LYS A 93 -4.72 -20.14 11.88
C LYS A 93 -6.17 -20.42 11.46
N SER A 94 -6.79 -19.50 10.70
CA SER A 94 -8.18 -19.59 10.25
C SER A 94 -8.36 -19.84 8.74
N HIS A 95 -7.28 -19.92 7.98
CA HIS A 95 -7.32 -20.03 6.51
C HIS A 95 -6.47 -21.19 5.99
N THR A 96 -6.69 -21.57 4.74
CA THR A 96 -5.90 -22.58 4.04
C THR A 96 -4.49 -22.06 3.69
N SER A 97 -3.59 -22.97 3.32
CA SER A 97 -2.25 -22.62 2.89
C SER A 97 -2.22 -21.83 1.57
N GLU A 98 -3.22 -22.04 0.69
CA GLU A 98 -3.35 -21.31 -0.57
C GLU A 98 -3.78 -19.87 -0.33
N GLU A 99 -4.77 -19.67 0.54
CA GLU A 99 -5.21 -18.35 0.96
C GLU A 99 -4.11 -17.60 1.71
N ALA A 100 -3.36 -18.27 2.59
CA ALA A 100 -2.23 -17.65 3.28
C ALA A 100 -1.08 -17.27 2.32
N ALA A 101 -0.86 -18.05 1.26
CA ALA A 101 0.10 -17.71 0.22
C ALA A 101 -0.34 -16.47 -0.58
N ALA A 102 -1.62 -16.40 -0.95
CA ALA A 102 -2.22 -15.25 -1.61
C ALA A 102 -2.16 -14.00 -0.72
N TYR A 103 -2.49 -14.14 0.57
CA TYR A 103 -2.37 -13.07 1.58
C TYR A 103 -0.95 -12.53 1.71
N ALA A 104 0.05 -13.41 1.67
CA ALA A 104 1.47 -13.04 1.68
C ALA A 104 2.00 -12.51 0.33
N GLY A 105 1.17 -12.50 -0.73
CA GLY A 105 1.56 -12.05 -2.07
C GLY A 105 2.64 -12.92 -2.71
N ILE A 106 2.64 -14.22 -2.44
CA ILE A 106 3.58 -15.20 -3.03
C ILE A 106 2.87 -16.46 -3.52
N GLY A 107 3.51 -17.21 -4.42
CA GLY A 107 2.97 -18.51 -4.86
C GLY A 107 3.05 -19.60 -3.78
N ILE A 108 2.14 -20.58 -3.85
CA ILE A 108 2.00 -21.67 -2.88
C ILE A 108 3.30 -22.45 -2.60
N ARG A 109 4.10 -22.73 -3.64
CA ARG A 109 5.40 -23.42 -3.47
C ARG A 109 6.40 -22.57 -2.66
N SER A 110 6.43 -21.26 -2.90
CA SER A 110 7.30 -20.33 -2.17
C SER A 110 6.87 -20.20 -0.72
N TYR A 111 5.55 -20.14 -0.48
CA TYR A 111 4.97 -20.19 0.86
C TYR A 111 5.40 -21.43 1.61
N GLN A 112 5.20 -22.63 1.05
CA GLN A 112 5.55 -23.89 1.69
C GLN A 112 7.05 -23.98 2.03
N ARG A 113 7.94 -23.56 1.11
CA ARG A 113 9.40 -23.54 1.36
C ARG A 113 9.76 -22.59 2.50
N ARG A 114 9.16 -21.40 2.54
CA ARG A 114 9.41 -20.40 3.59
C ARG A 114 8.89 -20.87 4.94
N VAL A 115 7.66 -21.39 5.02
CA VAL A 115 7.10 -21.98 6.25
C VAL A 115 7.99 -23.10 6.75
N LYS A 116 8.43 -24.02 5.88
CA LYS A 116 9.35 -25.10 6.27
C LYS A 116 10.63 -24.54 6.89
N LYS A 117 11.28 -23.58 6.21
CA LYS A 117 12.49 -22.92 6.72
C LYS A 117 12.24 -22.20 8.06
N TYR A 118 11.13 -21.49 8.20
CA TYR A 118 10.80 -20.80 9.45
C TYR A 118 10.51 -21.79 10.59
N LYS A 119 9.87 -22.93 10.31
CA LYS A 119 9.70 -24.00 11.31
C LYS A 119 11.03 -24.61 11.72
N GLU A 120 11.91 -24.91 10.76
CA GLU A 120 13.27 -25.42 11.03
C GLU A 120 14.09 -24.46 11.91
N LEU A 121 13.87 -23.16 11.76
CA LEU A 121 14.54 -22.11 12.55
C LEU A 121 13.80 -21.72 13.84
N ASN A 122 12.70 -22.41 14.21
CA ASN A 122 11.81 -22.03 15.33
C ASN A 122 11.33 -20.57 15.27
N ARG A 123 11.09 -20.08 14.05
CA ARG A 123 10.68 -18.71 13.73
C ARG A 123 9.25 -18.64 13.18
N TRP A 124 8.55 -19.76 13.03
CA TRP A 124 7.16 -19.78 12.57
C TRP A 124 6.20 -19.63 13.76
N HIS A 125 6.03 -18.39 14.23
CA HIS A 125 5.20 -18.06 15.39
C HIS A 125 4.61 -16.64 15.30
N GLU A 126 3.69 -16.36 16.22
CA GLU A 126 2.86 -15.15 16.28
C GLU A 126 3.60 -13.86 16.64
N ASP A 127 4.77 -13.94 17.28
CA ASP A 127 5.56 -12.74 17.64
C ASP A 127 6.78 -12.47 16.73
N ASN A 128 6.84 -13.06 15.53
CA ASN A 128 8.01 -12.88 14.67
C ASN A 128 7.92 -11.60 13.80
N PRO A 129 8.80 -10.60 14.02
CA PRO A 129 8.78 -9.33 13.28
C PRO A 129 9.44 -9.41 11.90
N LEU A 130 10.06 -10.53 11.53
CA LEU A 130 10.70 -10.70 10.23
C LEU A 130 9.65 -10.68 9.12
N TYR A 131 10.03 -10.19 7.94
CA TYR A 131 9.18 -10.27 6.76
C TYR A 131 9.03 -11.70 6.26
N PHE A 132 7.81 -12.05 5.88
CA PHE A 132 7.49 -13.38 5.36
C PHE A 132 8.00 -13.59 3.93
#